data_AF-Q39AG1-F1
#
_entry.id   AF-Q39AG1-F1
#
_cell.length_a   1.000
_cell.length_b   1.000
_cell.length_c   1.000
_cell.angle_alpha   90.00
_cell.angle_beta   90.00
_cell.angle_gamma   90.00
#
_symmetry.space_group_name_H-M   'P 1'
#
loop_
_entity.id
_entity.type
_entity.pdbx_description
1 polymer ?
#
loop_
_entity_poly.entity_id
_entity_poly.type
_entity_poly.pdbx_seq_one_letter_code
_entity_poly.pdbx_strand_id
1 'polypeptide(L)'
;MAGTKAGGGTGTQVAGARDLVAIAELADMLWQLGAESTDVPIDVAPYLDGLKAIARRIQRMAPLDAGGRELAARHYYAGVIGGACGDDSAIARGVSDSLVKQSGGASRPVVHCFAVLARMGRRHGRTFAAQSGDRVLV
;
A
#
# COMPACT_ATOMS: atom_id res chain seq x y z
N MET A 1 -36.43 41.78 4.47
CA MET A 1 -37.11 40.49 4.20
C MET A 1 -36.01 39.49 3.83
N ALA A 2 -35.45 38.78 4.81
CA ALA A 2 -35.91 37.47 5.31
C ALA A 2 -35.73 36.38 4.23
N GLY A 3 -34.95 35.30 4.41
CA GLY A 3 -34.33 34.82 5.62
C GLY A 3 -33.22 33.80 5.36
N THR A 4 -32.50 33.56 6.45
CA THR A 4 -31.52 32.51 6.68
C THR A 4 -32.14 31.11 6.55
N LYS A 5 -31.37 30.13 6.05
CA LYS A 5 -31.42 28.74 6.54
C LYS A 5 -30.02 28.16 6.64
N ALA A 6 -29.59 27.99 7.88
CA ALA A 6 -28.53 27.11 8.31
C ALA A 6 -29.05 25.65 8.35
N GLY A 7 -28.11 24.71 8.30
CA GLY A 7 -28.31 23.27 8.53
C GLY A 7 -27.28 22.52 7.71
N GLY A 8 -26.12 22.14 8.25
CA GLY A 8 -25.98 21.37 9.49
C GLY A 8 -25.89 19.91 9.10
N GLY A 9 -24.73 19.52 8.57
CA GLY A 9 -24.43 18.15 8.16
C GLY A 9 -23.02 17.79 8.60
N THR A 10 -22.81 17.74 9.92
CA THR A 10 -21.67 17.05 10.54
C THR A 10 -21.81 15.56 10.30
N GLY A 11 -21.50 15.14 9.08
CA GLY A 11 -21.20 13.76 8.75
C GLY A 11 -19.74 13.50 9.06
N THR A 12 -19.42 13.18 10.31
CA THR A 12 -18.15 12.58 10.72
C THR A 12 -17.99 11.24 9.99
N GLN A 13 -17.53 11.27 8.74
CA GLN A 13 -17.26 10.09 7.93
C GLN A 13 -15.75 9.92 7.79
N VAL A 14 -15.20 9.19 8.77
CA VAL A 14 -14.07 8.26 8.63
C VAL A 14 -12.88 8.80 7.83
N ALA A 15 -12.13 9.74 8.43
CA ALA A 15 -10.77 10.08 8.02
C ALA A 15 -9.73 8.99 8.39
N GLY A 16 -10.12 7.72 8.46
CA GLY A 16 -9.23 6.62 8.87
C GLY A 16 -8.63 5.82 7.71
N ALA A 17 -9.21 5.92 6.51
CA ALA A 17 -8.79 5.19 5.31
C ALA A 17 -8.14 6.08 4.25
N ARG A 18 -8.26 7.41 4.35
CA ARG A 18 -7.63 8.38 3.43
C ARG A 18 -6.19 8.74 3.78
N ASP A 19 -5.63 8.17 4.85
CA ASP A 19 -4.32 8.59 5.36
C ASP A 19 -3.12 7.83 4.76
N LEU A 20 -3.34 6.70 4.09
CA LEU A 20 -2.25 5.88 3.54
C LEU A 20 -2.24 5.98 2.02
N VAL A 21 -1.62 7.04 1.52
CA VAL A 21 -1.51 7.35 0.09
C VAL A 21 -0.87 6.18 -0.65
N ALA A 22 0.23 5.62 -0.13
CA ALA A 22 0.90 4.50 -0.79
C ALA A 22 0.05 3.22 -0.89
N ILE A 23 -0.90 2.98 0.02
CA ILE A 23 -1.82 1.83 -0.11
C ILE A 23 -2.89 2.13 -1.16
N ALA A 24 -3.38 3.37 -1.24
CA ALA A 24 -4.34 3.79 -2.24
C ALA A 24 -3.74 3.71 -3.66
N GLU A 25 -2.53 4.23 -3.86
CA GLU A 25 -1.80 4.14 -5.13
C GLU A 25 -1.61 2.69 -5.58
N LEU A 26 -1.29 1.79 -4.65
CA LEU A 26 -1.17 0.36 -4.96
C LEU A 26 -2.52 -0.26 -5.35
N ALA A 27 -3.61 0.13 -4.68
CA ALA A 27 -4.95 -0.34 -5.03
C ALA A 27 -5.36 0.14 -6.43
N ASP A 28 -5.08 1.40 -6.76
CA ASP A 28 -5.40 1.99 -8.05
C ASP A 28 -4.61 1.31 -9.18
N MET A 29 -3.30 1.05 -8.99
CA MET A 29 -2.52 0.30 -9.97
C MET A 29 -3.01 -1.13 -10.16
N LEU A 30 -3.37 -1.83 -9.08
CA LEU A 30 -3.93 -3.18 -9.19
C LEU A 30 -5.26 -3.15 -9.94
N TRP A 31 -6.11 -2.16 -9.67
CA TRP A 31 -7.38 -2.00 -10.38
C TRP A 31 -7.16 -1.76 -11.88
N GLN A 32 -6.25 -0.85 -12.24
CA GLN A 32 -5.88 -0.58 -13.63
C GLN A 32 -5.34 -1.84 -14.32
N LEU A 33 -4.44 -2.56 -13.66
CA LEU A 33 -3.86 -3.79 -14.19
C LEU A 33 -4.91 -4.88 -14.44
N GLY A 34 -5.90 -5.01 -13.55
CA GLY A 34 -7.04 -5.92 -13.75
C GLY A 34 -7.93 -5.49 -14.92
N ALA A 35 -8.16 -4.19 -15.09
CA ALA A 35 -8.99 -3.66 -16.18
C ALA A 35 -8.33 -3.75 -17.56
N GLU A 36 -7.00 -3.63 -17.62
CA GLU A 36 -6.21 -3.67 -18.87
C GLU A 36 -5.88 -5.10 -19.34
N SER A 37 -6.14 -6.11 -18.50
CA SER A 37 -5.86 -7.51 -18.82
C SER A 37 -6.95 -8.10 -19.73
N THR A 38 -6.75 -7.97 -21.05
CA THR A 38 -7.74 -8.36 -22.08
C THR A 38 -7.76 -9.86 -22.40
N ASP A 39 -6.62 -10.55 -22.31
CA ASP A 39 -6.49 -11.94 -22.77
C ASP A 39 -6.80 -12.96 -21.67
N VAL A 40 -6.35 -12.71 -20.43
CA VAL A 40 -6.68 -13.53 -19.26
C VAL A 40 -6.91 -12.61 -18.06
N PRO A 41 -8.17 -12.28 -17.73
CA PRO A 41 -8.48 -11.32 -16.67
C PRO A 41 -7.82 -11.68 -15.34
N ILE A 42 -6.95 -10.81 -14.84
CA ILE A 42 -6.36 -10.93 -13.51
C ILE A 42 -7.44 -10.63 -12.48
N ASP A 43 -7.79 -11.62 -11.65
CA ASP A 43 -8.69 -11.38 -10.51
C ASP A 43 -7.92 -10.64 -9.42
N VAL A 44 -8.13 -9.33 -9.35
CA VAL A 44 -7.46 -8.43 -8.41
C VAL A 44 -8.22 -8.26 -7.10
N ALA A 45 -9.46 -8.76 -6.98
CA ALA A 45 -10.29 -8.56 -5.80
C ALA A 45 -9.65 -9.09 -4.50
N PRO A 46 -9.05 -10.30 -4.46
CA PRO A 46 -8.37 -10.80 -3.26
C PRO A 46 -7.22 -9.89 -2.81
N TYR A 47 -6.53 -9.26 -3.77
CA TYR A 47 -5.41 -8.35 -3.49
C TYR A 47 -5.91 -7.04 -2.88
N LEU A 48 -6.97 -6.46 -3.43
CA LEU A 48 -7.60 -5.23 -2.92
C LEU A 48 -8.13 -5.43 -1.50
N ASP A 49 -8.74 -6.58 -1.20
CA ASP A 49 -9.17 -6.90 0.16
C ASP A 49 -8.00 -7.12 1.13
N GLY A 50 -6.91 -7.72 0.63
CA GLY A 50 -5.64 -7.79 1.35
C GLY A 50 -5.10 -6.41 1.73
N LEU A 51 -5.15 -5.43 0.81
CA LEU A 51 -4.73 -4.06 1.09
C LEU A 51 -5.56 -3.39 2.19
N LYS A 52 -6.88 -3.62 2.23
CA LYS A 52 -7.72 -3.14 3.34
C LYS A 52 -7.27 -3.71 4.68
N ALA A 53 -6.86 -4.98 4.72
CA ALA A 53 -6.33 -5.60 5.93
C ALA A 53 -4.97 -5.01 6.36
N ILE A 54 -4.10 -4.72 5.39
CA ILE A 54 -2.82 -4.06 5.64
C ILE A 54 -3.01 -2.63 6.16
N ALA A 55 -3.90 -1.85 5.54
CA ALA A 55 -4.21 -0.50 6.00
C ALA A 55 -4.68 -0.51 7.47
N ARG A 56 -5.61 -1.40 7.83
CA ARG A 56 -6.06 -1.59 9.22
C ARG A 56 -4.94 -2.04 10.16
N ARG A 57 -3.96 -2.79 9.67
CA ARG A 57 -2.79 -3.22 10.47
C ARG A 57 -1.88 -2.03 10.76
N ILE A 58 -1.55 -1.24 9.74
CA ILE A 58 -0.69 -0.05 9.86
C ILE A 58 -1.30 0.96 10.83
N GLN A 59 -2.60 1.22 10.72
CA GLN A 59 -3.32 2.15 11.61
C GLN A 59 -3.30 1.73 13.09
N ARG A 60 -3.08 0.44 13.38
CA ARG A 60 -3.02 -0.10 14.76
C ARG A 60 -1.59 -0.23 15.30
N MET A 61 -0.56 0.12 14.52
CA MET A 61 0.82 0.08 15.00
C MET A 61 1.10 1.27 15.91
N ALA A 62 1.06 1.02 17.22
CA ALA A 62 1.24 2.04 18.27
C ALA A 62 2.50 2.91 18.14
N PRO A 63 3.67 2.43 17.67
CA PRO A 63 4.85 3.28 17.52
C PRO A 63 4.77 4.32 16.40
N LEU A 64 3.75 4.27 15.53
CA LEU A 64 3.65 5.10 14.34
C LEU A 64 2.67 6.26 14.54
N ASP A 65 3.16 7.48 14.34
CA ASP A 65 2.34 8.67 14.11
C ASP A 65 1.80 8.69 12.65
N ALA A 66 1.09 9.75 12.26
CA ALA A 66 0.51 9.84 10.93
C ALA A 66 1.57 9.73 9.81
N GLY A 67 2.69 10.45 9.95
CA GLY A 67 3.79 10.41 8.97
C GLY A 67 4.49 9.04 8.93
N GLY A 68 4.73 8.44 10.10
CA GLY A 68 5.30 7.10 10.23
C GLY A 68 4.39 6.02 9.65
N ARG A 69 3.07 6.17 9.70
CA ARG A 69 2.12 5.24 9.08
C ARG A 69 2.17 5.31 7.55
N GLU A 70 2.24 6.50 6.98
CA GLU A 70 2.43 6.65 5.53
C GLU A 70 3.80 6.09 5.11
N LEU A 71 4.88 6.38 5.84
CA LEU A 71 6.19 5.82 5.53
C LEU A 71 6.20 4.28 5.66
N ALA A 72 5.50 3.73 6.65
CA ALA A 72 5.28 2.30 6.81
C ALA A 72 4.49 1.68 5.63
N ALA A 73 3.47 2.39 5.12
CA ALA A 73 2.75 2.00 3.91
C ALA A 73 3.67 1.99 2.68
N ARG A 74 4.58 2.96 2.55
CA ARG A 74 5.59 2.99 1.48
C ARG A 74 6.59 1.85 1.58
N HIS A 75 6.99 1.46 2.79
CA HIS A 75 7.83 0.27 2.98
C HIS A 75 7.09 -1.02 2.57
N TYR A 76 5.80 -1.14 2.88
CA TYR A 76 4.98 -2.24 2.37
C TYR A 76 4.91 -2.22 0.83
N TYR A 77 4.61 -1.07 0.23
CA TYR A 77 4.56 -0.85 -1.21
C TYR A 77 5.86 -1.26 -1.90
N ALA A 78 7.00 -0.77 -1.41
CA ALA A 78 8.32 -1.11 -1.93
C ALA A 78 8.59 -2.60 -1.85
N GLY A 79 8.16 -3.23 -0.75
CA GLY A 79 8.17 -4.68 -0.61
C GLY A 79 7.37 -5.37 -1.72
N VAL A 80 6.15 -4.92 -2.01
CA VAL A 80 5.33 -5.49 -3.09
C VAL A 80 6.04 -5.40 -4.44
N ILE A 81 6.59 -4.22 -4.78
CA ILE A 81 7.35 -4.03 -6.02
C ILE A 81 8.58 -4.93 -6.07
N GLY A 82 9.40 -4.98 -5.02
CA GLY A 82 10.58 -5.87 -4.97
C GLY A 82 10.20 -7.35 -5.04
N GLY A 83 9.07 -7.74 -4.45
CA GLY A 83 8.56 -9.10 -4.54
C GLY A 83 8.09 -9.48 -5.94
N ALA A 84 7.44 -8.55 -6.65
CA ALA A 84 6.87 -8.79 -7.97
C ALA A 84 7.90 -8.67 -9.10
N CYS A 85 8.78 -7.67 -9.03
CA CYS A 85 9.77 -7.36 -10.07
C CYS A 85 11.15 -8.00 -9.81
N GLY A 86 11.36 -8.55 -8.61
CA GLY A 86 12.67 -8.98 -8.12
C GLY A 86 13.40 -7.86 -7.37
N ASP A 87 14.06 -8.23 -6.26
CA ASP A 87 14.77 -7.31 -5.36
C ASP A 87 15.93 -6.59 -6.10
N ASP A 88 16.51 -7.23 -7.13
CA ASP A 88 17.59 -6.66 -7.94
C ASP A 88 17.12 -5.74 -9.06
N SER A 89 15.81 -5.57 -9.27
CA SER A 89 15.32 -4.67 -10.31
C SER A 89 15.71 -3.21 -10.01
N ALA A 90 16.02 -2.43 -11.05
CA ALA A 90 16.40 -1.02 -10.91
C ALA A 90 15.31 -0.21 -10.18
N ILE A 91 14.04 -0.55 -10.44
CA ILE A 91 12.87 0.05 -9.79
C ILE A 91 12.87 -0.28 -8.29
N ALA A 92 13.01 -1.56 -7.90
CA ALA A 92 13.02 -1.96 -6.50
C ALA A 92 14.17 -1.32 -5.70
N ARG A 93 15.36 -1.24 -6.31
CA ARG A 93 16.53 -0.57 -5.72
C ARG A 93 16.29 0.93 -5.54
N GLY A 94 15.81 1.63 -6.58
CA GLY A 94 15.53 3.06 -6.51
C GLY A 94 14.48 3.42 -5.45
N VAL A 95 13.40 2.64 -5.34
CA VAL A 95 12.37 2.84 -4.31
C VAL A 95 12.95 2.57 -2.92
N SER A 96 13.71 1.49 -2.74
CA SER A 96 14.31 1.14 -1.45
C SER A 96 15.30 2.19 -0.96
N ASP A 97 16.18 2.69 -1.83
CA ASP A 97 17.17 3.71 -1.50
C ASP A 97 16.52 5.03 -1.07
N SER A 98 15.43 5.42 -1.74
CA SER A 98 14.64 6.61 -1.37
C SER A 98 14.03 6.47 0.02
N LEU A 99 13.53 5.27 0.38
CA LEU A 99 12.94 5.01 1.68
C LEU A 99 13.95 4.91 2.81
N VAL A 100 15.15 4.38 2.55
CA VAL A 100 16.26 4.41 3.51
C VAL A 100 16.57 5.85 3.91
N LYS A 101 16.65 6.77 2.94
CA LYS A 101 16.87 8.20 3.20
C LYS A 101 15.74 8.82 4.01
N GLN A 102 14.48 8.53 3.64
CA GLN A 102 13.30 9.02 4.37
C GLN A 102 13.18 8.46 5.80
N SER A 103 13.84 7.34 6.10
CA SER A 103 13.77 6.67 7.40
C SER A 103 14.95 6.98 8.32
N GLY A 104 15.90 7.82 7.91
CA GLY A 104 17.19 8.02 8.60
C GLY A 104 17.11 8.52 10.04
N GLY A 105 15.99 9.14 10.45
CA GLY A 105 15.74 9.60 11.82
C GLY A 105 14.82 8.70 12.65
N ALA A 106 14.38 7.55 12.12
CA ALA A 106 13.39 6.71 12.79
C ALA A 106 13.95 5.99 14.02
N SER A 107 13.16 5.91 15.08
CA SER A 107 13.51 5.12 16.27
C SER A 107 13.50 3.62 15.98
N ARG A 108 14.20 2.83 16.79
CA ARG A 108 14.31 1.37 16.61
C ARG A 108 12.94 0.65 16.51
N PRO A 109 11.91 0.96 17.32
CA PRO A 109 10.59 0.37 17.17
C PRO A 109 9.92 0.70 15.83
N VAL A 110 10.10 1.93 15.33
CA VAL A 110 9.56 2.39 14.04
C VAL A 110 10.26 1.67 12.88
N VAL A 111 11.59 1.58 12.92
CA VAL A 111 12.38 0.81 11.94
C VAL A 111 11.95 -0.65 11.90
N HIS A 112 11.64 -1.25 13.05
CA HIS A 112 11.12 -2.61 13.10
C HIS A 112 9.75 -2.74 12.40
N CYS A 113 8.83 -1.79 12.61
CA CYS A 113 7.55 -1.74 11.88
C CYS A 113 7.76 -1.70 10.37
N PHE A 114 8.67 -0.85 9.89
CA PHE A 114 9.02 -0.75 8.47
C PHE A 114 9.54 -2.08 7.91
N ALA A 115 10.47 -2.71 8.61
CA ALA A 115 11.04 -4.00 8.19
C ALA A 115 10.01 -5.14 8.18
N VAL A 116 9.03 -5.14 9.10
CA VAL A 116 7.92 -6.10 9.08
C VAL A 116 7.04 -5.88 7.86
N LEU A 117 6.66 -4.64 7.57
CA LEU A 117 5.78 -4.31 6.46
C LEU A 117 6.43 -4.54 5.10
N ALA A 118 7.71 -4.20 4.93
CA ALA A 118 8.48 -4.52 3.73
C ALA A 118 8.54 -6.03 3.48
N ARG A 119 8.72 -6.85 4.52
CA ARG A 119 8.71 -8.32 4.41
C ARG A 119 7.33 -8.86 4.01
N MET A 120 6.26 -8.34 4.60
CA MET A 120 4.90 -8.70 4.21
C MET A 120 4.61 -8.33 2.75
N GLY A 121 4.98 -7.11 2.35
CA GLY A 121 4.86 -6.64 0.97
C GLY A 121 5.59 -7.56 0.00
N ARG A 122 6.85 -7.92 0.28
CA ARG A 122 7.62 -8.85 -0.57
C ARG A 122 6.94 -10.19 -0.76
N ARG A 123 6.40 -10.76 0.31
CA ARG A 123 5.66 -12.02 0.22
C ARG A 123 4.44 -11.88 -0.70
N HIS A 124 3.67 -10.81 -0.54
CA HIS A 124 2.49 -10.55 -1.36
C HIS A 124 2.85 -10.30 -2.84
N GLY A 125 3.90 -9.53 -3.10
CA GLY A 125 4.40 -9.28 -4.46
C GLY A 125 4.84 -10.56 -5.16
N ARG A 126 5.52 -11.47 -4.45
CA ARG A 126 5.91 -12.78 -5.00
C ARG A 126 4.70 -13.65 -5.30
N THR A 127 3.71 -13.70 -4.40
CA THR A 127 2.45 -14.42 -4.66
C THR A 127 1.73 -13.84 -5.89
N PHE A 128 1.67 -12.52 -6.01
CA PHE A 128 1.08 -11.84 -7.17
C PHE A 128 1.81 -12.22 -8.47
N ALA A 129 3.13 -12.09 -8.49
CA ALA A 129 3.92 -12.42 -9.68
C ALA A 129 3.81 -13.90 -10.08
N ALA A 130 3.79 -14.82 -9.12
CA ALA A 130 3.60 -16.24 -9.40
C ALA A 130 2.23 -16.51 -10.06
N GLN A 131 1.15 -15.94 -9.53
CA GLN A 131 -0.19 -16.11 -10.10
C GLN A 131 -0.35 -15.46 -11.47
N SER A 132 0.30 -14.32 -11.70
CA SER A 132 0.30 -13.65 -13.00
C SER A 132 1.17 -14.39 -14.02
N GLY A 133 2.31 -14.96 -13.61
CA GLY A 133 3.22 -15.71 -14.46
C GLY A 133 2.71 -17.09 -14.87
N ASP A 134 2.07 -17.83 -13.94
CA ASP A 134 1.42 -19.11 -14.23
C ASP A 134 0.32 -19.00 -15.29
N ARG A 135 -0.27 -17.80 -15.46
CA ARG A 135 -1.31 -17.53 -16.47
C ARG A 135 -0.78 -17.18 -17.86
N VAL A 136 0.52 -16.87 -18.00
CA VAL A 136 1.15 -16.52 -19.28
C VAL A 136 1.72 -17.75 -20.00
N LEU A 137 1.88 -18.88 -19.29
CA LEU A 137 2.44 -20.13 -19.83
C LEU A 137 1.38 -21.18 -20.23
N VAL A 138 0.12 -20.78 -20.38
CA VAL A 138 -0.99 -21.68 -20.77
C VAL A 138 -1.41 -21.43 -22.22
#